data_AF-A0A8D8LD86-F1
#
_entry.id   AF-A0A8D8LD86-F1
#
_cell.length_a   1.000
_cell.length_b   1.000
_cell.length_c   1.000
_cell.angle_alpha   90.00
_cell.angle_beta   90.00
_cell.angle_gamma   90.00
#
_symmetry.space_group_name_H-M   'P 1'
#
loop_
_entity.id
_entity.type
_entity.pdbx_description
1 polymer ?
#
loop_
_entity_poly.entity_id
_entity_poly.type
_entity_poly.pdbx_seq_one_letter_code
_entity_poly.pdbx_strand_id
1 'polypeptide(L)'
;MFSNGLPCNLPFPSCLGVPKDSGSDELLPTAMGSREPVILNVYDMYWINEYTTSIGLGVFHSGVEVFGTEFAYGGHPFPFTGVFEISPRDHDELGDQFRFRQSIQIGCTDFTEEEVRRIVEELGNQFR
;
A
#
# COMPACT_ATOMS: atom_id res chain seq x y z
N MET A 1 -26.06 -21.04 52.73
CA MET A 1 -26.81 -20.01 51.99
C MET A 1 -26.01 -19.75 50.72
N PHE A 2 -26.38 -20.43 49.65
CA PHE A 2 -27.04 -19.85 48.47
C PHE A 2 -26.16 -18.79 47.79
N SER A 3 -25.90 -18.76 46.49
CA SER A 3 -26.03 -19.67 45.36
C SER A 3 -25.54 -18.85 44.15
N ASN A 4 -24.93 -19.53 43.15
CA ASN A 4 -25.02 -19.26 41.70
C ASN A 4 -24.43 -17.94 41.17
N GLY A 5 -23.58 -17.95 40.14
CA GLY A 5 -23.95 -18.26 38.74
C GLY A 5 -24.73 -17.08 38.17
N LEU A 6 -24.49 -16.50 37.01
CA LEU A 6 -23.80 -16.85 35.76
C LEU A 6 -23.84 -15.53 34.92
N PRO A 7 -23.19 -15.47 33.74
CA PRO A 7 -23.19 -14.32 32.85
C PRO A 7 -24.58 -14.12 32.20
N CYS A 8 -24.87 -12.88 31.81
CA CYS A 8 -26.07 -12.57 31.05
C CYS A 8 -26.03 -13.23 29.65
N ASN A 9 -26.99 -14.14 29.44
CA ASN A 9 -27.54 -14.59 28.17
C ASN A 9 -28.00 -13.41 27.29
N LEU A 10 -28.02 -13.49 25.96
CA LEU A 10 -29.00 -14.21 25.11
C LEU A 10 -28.52 -14.14 23.62
N PRO A 11 -29.21 -14.72 22.63
CA PRO A 11 -29.55 -16.14 22.42
C PRO A 11 -29.16 -16.58 20.99
N PHE A 12 -28.28 -17.57 20.84
CA PHE A 12 -28.14 -18.22 19.53
C PHE A 12 -28.66 -19.66 19.63
N PRO A 13 -29.71 -20.01 18.87
CA PRO A 13 -30.26 -21.35 18.90
C PRO A 13 -29.25 -22.32 18.33
N SER A 14 -28.92 -23.32 19.15
CA SER A 14 -28.25 -24.54 18.72
C SER A 14 -29.20 -25.42 17.92
N CYS A 15 -28.59 -26.36 17.19
CA CYS A 15 -29.16 -27.58 16.64
C CYS A 15 -29.67 -27.50 15.20
N LEU A 16 -28.77 -27.78 14.25
CA LEU A 16 -28.92 -28.89 13.30
C LEU A 16 -27.50 -29.20 12.76
N GLY A 17 -26.90 -30.29 13.23
CA GLY A 17 -25.63 -30.78 12.72
C GLY A 17 -25.81 -31.62 11.46
N VAL A 18 -24.90 -31.47 10.49
CA VAL A 18 -24.52 -32.47 9.47
C VAL A 18 -23.05 -32.18 9.05
N PRO A 19 -22.33 -33.12 8.42
CA PRO A 19 -21.16 -33.81 8.94
C PRO A 19 -19.82 -33.21 8.47
N LYS A 20 -18.72 -33.65 9.11
CA LYS A 20 -17.39 -33.58 8.49
C LYS A 20 -17.40 -34.34 7.18
N ASP A 21 -17.23 -33.64 6.06
CA ASP A 21 -16.61 -34.24 4.88
C ASP A 21 -15.62 -33.26 4.24
N SER A 22 -14.64 -33.87 3.60
CA SER A 22 -13.38 -33.35 3.14
C SER A 22 -13.55 -32.42 1.94
N GLY A 23 -12.68 -31.41 1.85
CA GLY A 23 -12.34 -30.75 0.59
C GLY A 23 -13.41 -29.83 0.00
N SER A 24 -13.29 -28.54 0.29
CA SER A 24 -13.50 -27.49 -0.72
C SER A 24 -12.95 -26.19 -0.15
N ASP A 25 -11.84 -25.76 -0.73
CA ASP A 25 -11.36 -24.40 -0.64
C ASP A 25 -12.53 -23.45 -0.95
N GLU A 26 -12.98 -22.69 0.05
CA GLU A 26 -13.89 -21.55 -0.17
C GLU A 26 -13.14 -20.45 -0.92
N LEU A 27 -13.15 -20.58 -2.25
CA LEU A 27 -13.56 -19.56 -3.21
C LEU A 27 -13.37 -18.09 -2.77
N LEU A 28 -12.11 -17.67 -2.68
CA LEU A 28 -11.78 -16.33 -3.14
C LEU A 28 -12.01 -16.32 -4.67
N PRO A 29 -12.75 -15.34 -5.24
CA PRO A 29 -13.02 -15.32 -6.67
C PRO A 29 -11.72 -15.18 -7.49
N THR A 30 -11.16 -16.31 -7.93
CA THR A 30 -10.17 -16.40 -9.00
C THR A 30 -10.86 -16.08 -10.34
N ALA A 31 -11.30 -14.85 -10.53
CA ALA A 31 -11.89 -14.37 -11.79
C ALA A 31 -11.98 -12.83 -11.91
N MET A 32 -10.93 -12.12 -11.52
CA MET A 32 -10.47 -10.97 -12.30
C MET A 32 -9.00 -11.28 -12.56
N GLY A 33 -8.57 -11.38 -13.82
CA GLY A 33 -7.18 -11.72 -14.17
C GLY A 33 -6.22 -10.94 -13.27
N SER A 34 -5.19 -11.58 -12.74
CA SER A 34 -4.27 -11.04 -11.73
C SER A 34 -3.83 -9.61 -12.06
N ARG A 35 -4.57 -8.62 -11.57
CA ARG A 35 -4.28 -7.20 -11.80
C ARG A 35 -3.16 -6.81 -10.86
N GLU A 36 -2.13 -6.19 -11.40
CA GLU A 36 -0.98 -5.78 -10.60
C GLU A 36 -1.41 -4.66 -9.63
N PRO A 37 -1.17 -4.79 -8.30
CA PRO A 37 -1.47 -3.73 -7.36
C PRO A 37 -0.62 -2.49 -7.62
N VAL A 38 -1.24 -1.32 -7.47
CA VAL A 38 -0.55 -0.03 -7.47
C VAL A 38 -0.52 0.49 -6.05
N ILE A 39 0.68 0.66 -5.51
CA ILE A 39 0.92 1.02 -4.11
C ILE A 39 1.55 2.41 -4.05
N LEU A 40 1.05 3.26 -3.16
CA LEU A 40 1.63 4.55 -2.85
C LEU A 40 2.44 4.43 -1.56
N ASN A 41 3.75 4.52 -1.65
CA ASN A 41 4.64 4.59 -0.49
C ASN A 41 4.80 6.05 -0.06
N VAL A 42 4.56 6.33 1.23
CA VAL A 42 4.58 7.68 1.80
C VAL A 42 5.72 7.80 2.78
N TYR A 43 6.44 8.92 2.72
CA TYR A 43 7.59 9.23 3.57
C TYR A 43 7.40 10.59 4.23
N ASP A 44 7.80 10.67 5.50
CA ASP A 44 7.97 11.92 6.22
C ASP A 44 9.28 12.58 5.77
N MET A 45 9.22 13.80 5.22
CA MET A 45 10.43 14.57 4.85
C MET A 45 11.02 15.36 6.01
N TYR A 46 10.18 15.71 7.00
CA TYR A 46 10.58 16.51 8.15
C TYR A 46 10.09 15.85 9.43
N TRP A 47 10.98 15.79 10.41
CA TRP A 47 10.68 15.28 11.76
C TRP A 47 9.47 16.00 12.42
N ILE A 48 9.20 17.26 12.03
CA ILE A 48 8.10 18.04 12.61
C ILE A 48 6.71 17.48 12.25
N ASN A 49 6.60 16.65 11.21
CA ASN A 49 5.35 16.02 10.80
C ASN A 49 4.70 15.23 11.95
N GLU A 50 5.50 14.62 12.85
CA GLU A 50 4.98 13.91 14.03
C GLU A 50 4.11 14.79 14.93
N TYR A 51 4.40 16.10 14.98
CA TYR A 51 3.68 17.06 15.80
C TYR A 51 2.56 17.76 15.04
N THR A 52 2.76 18.04 13.74
CA THR A 52 1.84 18.87 12.95
C THR A 52 0.76 18.08 12.21
N THR A 53 0.97 16.78 11.96
CA THR A 53 0.01 15.98 11.17
C THR A 53 -1.36 15.91 11.84
N SER A 54 -1.42 15.93 13.18
CA SER A 54 -2.66 15.91 13.94
C SER A 54 -3.59 17.09 13.66
N ILE A 55 -3.04 18.24 13.24
CA ILE A 55 -3.79 19.43 12.84
C ILE A 55 -3.91 19.57 11.31
N GLY A 56 -3.56 18.52 10.56
CA GLY A 56 -3.67 18.47 9.10
C GLY A 56 -2.52 19.12 8.34
N LEU A 57 -1.37 19.35 8.98
CA LEU A 57 -0.19 19.96 8.35
C LEU A 57 0.98 18.97 8.31
N GLY A 58 1.62 18.84 7.15
CA GLY A 58 2.84 18.04 7.01
C GLY A 58 3.43 18.16 5.61
N VAL A 59 4.71 17.85 5.50
CA VAL A 59 5.43 17.80 4.23
C VAL A 59 5.87 16.36 3.98
N PHE A 60 5.27 15.75 2.97
CA PHE A 60 5.45 14.34 2.66
C PHE A 60 6.08 14.20 1.28
N HIS A 61 6.84 13.12 1.12
CA HIS A 61 7.23 12.61 -0.18
C HIS A 61 6.49 11.30 -0.43
N SER A 62 6.30 10.96 -1.71
CA SER A 62 5.67 9.70 -2.07
C SER A 62 6.24 9.14 -3.36
N GLY A 63 6.35 7.82 -3.40
CA GLY A 63 6.64 7.04 -4.60
C GLY A 63 5.50 6.08 -4.93
N VAL A 64 5.40 5.72 -6.22
CA VAL A 64 4.42 4.76 -6.74
C VAL A 64 5.14 3.45 -7.01
N GLU A 65 4.76 2.41 -6.29
CA GLU A 65 5.26 1.04 -6.42
C GLU A 65 4.31 0.20 -7.29
N VAL A 66 4.86 -0.41 -8.35
CA VAL A 66 4.18 -1.33 -9.27
C VAL A 66 5.21 -2.36 -9.76
N PHE A 67 4.87 -3.64 -9.83
CA PHE A 67 5.78 -4.70 -10.24
C PHE A 67 7.08 -4.77 -9.41
N GLY A 68 7.03 -4.36 -8.14
CA GLY A 68 8.18 -4.39 -7.23
C GLY A 68 9.22 -3.30 -7.47
N THR A 69 8.95 -2.32 -8.34
CA THR A 69 9.77 -1.12 -8.53
C THR A 69 9.00 0.09 -8.05
N GLU A 70 9.66 0.96 -7.27
CA GLU A 70 9.08 2.22 -6.83
C GLU A 70 9.61 3.39 -7.67
N PHE A 71 8.68 4.14 -8.26
CA PHE A 71 8.96 5.31 -9.09
C PHE A 71 8.63 6.58 -8.32
N ALA A 72 9.53 7.55 -8.33
CA ALA A 72 9.33 8.85 -7.69
C ALA A 72 9.87 9.98 -8.59
N TYR A 73 9.47 11.21 -8.28
CA TYR A 73 9.97 12.41 -8.96
C TYR A 73 10.64 13.34 -7.96
N GLY A 74 11.84 13.80 -8.31
CA GLY A 74 12.63 14.75 -7.54
C GLY A 74 13.12 15.86 -8.44
N GLY A 75 12.71 17.10 -8.15
CA GLY A 75 13.17 18.27 -8.91
C GLY A 75 14.67 18.51 -8.74
N HIS A 76 15.36 18.78 -9.84
CA HIS A 76 16.80 19.05 -9.85
C HIS A 76 17.17 20.09 -10.93
N PRO A 77 18.35 20.73 -10.87
CA PRO A 77 18.73 21.77 -11.84
C PRO A 77 19.33 21.25 -13.17
N PHE A 78 19.41 19.93 -13.36
CA PHE A 78 20.10 19.31 -14.50
C PHE A 78 19.18 19.05 -15.69
N PRO A 79 19.71 18.92 -16.92
CA PRO A 79 18.89 18.74 -18.13
C PRO A 79 18.53 17.26 -18.41
N PHE A 80 18.22 16.48 -17.38
CA PHE A 80 17.74 15.09 -17.50
C PHE A 80 16.39 14.92 -16.79
N THR A 81 15.83 13.70 -16.75
CA THR A 81 14.54 13.44 -16.11
C THR A 81 14.65 13.48 -14.58
N GLY A 82 13.72 14.18 -13.92
CA GLY A 82 13.61 14.11 -12.45
C GLY A 82 12.93 12.84 -11.95
N VAL A 83 12.39 12.01 -12.85
CA VAL A 83 11.82 10.69 -12.53
C VAL A 83 12.95 9.70 -12.28
N PHE A 84 12.90 9.00 -11.15
CA PHE A 84 13.88 7.99 -10.74
C PHE A 84 13.19 6.76 -10.15
N GLU A 85 13.96 5.68 -10.02
CA GLU A 85 13.55 4.37 -9.50
C GLU A 85 14.32 4.09 -8.21
N ILE A 86 13.66 3.50 -7.22
CA ILE A 86 14.29 2.98 -5.99
C ILE A 86 13.74 1.60 -5.66
N SER A 87 14.46 0.88 -4.81
CA SER A 87 13.91 -0.30 -4.14
C SER A 87 12.71 0.13 -3.27
N PRO A 88 11.58 -0.61 -3.28
CA PRO A 88 10.40 -0.19 -2.54
C PRO A 88 10.70 0.05 -1.06
N ARG A 89 10.31 1.23 -0.56
CA ARG A 89 10.47 1.65 0.86
C ARG A 89 11.91 1.90 1.30
N ASP A 90 12.86 1.90 0.36
CA ASP A 90 14.25 2.19 0.65
C ASP A 90 14.47 3.70 0.75
N HIS A 91 14.15 4.24 1.93
CA HIS A 91 14.32 5.65 2.23
C HIS A 91 15.79 6.08 2.31
N ASP A 92 16.74 5.14 2.44
CA ASP A 92 18.17 5.47 2.42
C ASP A 92 18.60 5.92 1.01
N GLU A 93 17.96 5.40 -0.06
CA GLU A 93 18.16 5.88 -1.44
C GLU A 93 17.60 7.30 -1.67
N LEU A 94 16.58 7.72 -0.90
CA LEU A 94 16.01 9.07 -0.95
C LEU A 94 16.86 10.08 -0.15
N GLY A 95 17.48 9.61 0.94
CA GLY A 95 18.39 10.35 1.79
C GLY A 95 17.96 10.41 3.26
N ASP A 96 18.90 10.74 4.15
CA ASP A 96 18.76 10.66 5.62
C ASP A 96 17.56 11.43 6.23
N GLN A 97 17.00 12.40 5.48
CA GLN A 97 15.87 13.21 5.92
C GLN A 97 14.52 12.51 5.76
N PHE A 98 14.46 11.50 4.90
CA PHE A 98 13.24 10.77 4.60
C PHE A 98 13.06 9.64 5.59
N ARG A 99 11.84 9.44 6.07
CA ARG A 99 11.47 8.29 6.90
C ARG A 99 10.23 7.63 6.32
N PHE A 100 10.31 6.33 6.08
CA PHE A 100 9.14 5.57 5.64
C PHE A 100 8.01 5.69 6.67
N ARG A 101 6.82 6.05 6.18
CA ARG A 101 5.63 6.23 7.02
C ARG A 101 4.65 5.08 6.86
N GLN A 102 4.22 4.82 5.63
CA GLN A 102 3.21 3.80 5.33
C GLN A 102 3.13 3.52 3.83
N SER A 103 2.52 2.39 3.48
CA SER A 103 2.11 2.04 2.13
C SER A 103 0.59 2.04 2.03
N ILE A 104 0.05 2.60 0.95
CA ILE A 104 -1.39 2.67 0.69
C ILE A 104 -1.65 2.06 -0.68
N GLN A 105 -2.37 0.94 -0.76
CA GLN A 105 -2.80 0.43 -2.06
C GLN A 105 -3.89 1.36 -2.62
N ILE A 106 -3.60 2.01 -3.75
CA ILE A 106 -4.52 2.97 -4.37
C ILE A 106 -5.39 2.33 -5.45
N GLY A 107 -5.01 1.15 -5.94
CA GLY A 107 -5.78 0.39 -6.92
C GLY A 107 -5.01 -0.78 -7.50
N CYS A 108 -5.43 -1.19 -8.70
CA CYS A 108 -4.73 -2.17 -9.52
C CYS A 108 -4.70 -1.69 -10.98
N THR A 109 -3.70 -2.14 -11.73
CA THR A 109 -3.52 -1.84 -13.15
C THR A 109 -3.64 -3.10 -14.01
N ASP A 110 -4.12 -2.93 -15.23
CA ASP A 110 -4.13 -3.96 -16.28
C ASP A 110 -2.91 -3.85 -17.21
N PHE A 111 -2.05 -2.83 -17.03
CA PHE A 111 -0.81 -2.67 -17.80
C PHE A 111 0.23 -3.74 -17.45
N THR A 112 0.99 -4.20 -18.44
CA THR A 112 2.16 -5.05 -18.19
C THR A 112 3.32 -4.23 -17.64
N GLU A 113 4.33 -4.91 -17.10
CA GLU A 113 5.56 -4.27 -16.60
C GLU A 113 6.25 -3.44 -17.69
N GLU A 114 6.30 -3.93 -18.92
CA GLU A 114 6.88 -3.21 -20.06
C GLU A 114 6.06 -1.97 -20.44
N GLU A 115 4.73 -2.04 -20.34
CA GLU A 115 3.85 -0.89 -20.58
C GLU A 115 4.03 0.18 -19.50
N VAL A 116 4.14 -0.22 -18.23
CA VAL A 116 4.48 0.69 -17.12
C VAL A 116 5.83 1.36 -17.37
N ARG A 117 6.86 0.59 -17.75
CA ARG A 117 8.19 1.14 -18.05
C ARG A 117 8.15 2.17 -19.19
N ARG A 118 7.35 1.93 -20.23
CA ARG A 118 7.16 2.88 -21.33
C ARG A 118 6.47 4.17 -20.86
N ILE A 119 5.43 4.04 -20.03
CA ILE A 119 4.74 5.20 -19.46
C ILE A 119 5.72 6.06 -18.64
N VAL A 120 6.54 5.42 -17.79
CA VAL A 120 7.55 6.11 -16.97
C VAL A 120 8.59 6.82 -17.86
N GLU A 121 9.06 6.17 -18.91
CA GLU A 121 9.99 6.75 -19.89
C GLU A 121 9.38 7.97 -20.60
N GLU A 122 8.12 7.89 -21.01
CA GLU A 122 7.37 9.01 -21.60
C GLU A 122 7.15 10.16 -20.61
N LEU A 123 6.90 9.86 -19.33
CA LEU A 123 6.83 10.86 -18.27
C LEU A 123 8.18 11.54 -18.07
N GLY A 124 9.29 10.81 -18.09
CA GLY A 124 10.63 11.39 -17.98
C GLY A 124 10.98 12.38 -19.10
N ASN A 125 10.37 12.24 -20.28
CA ASN A 125 10.50 13.23 -21.35
C ASN A 125 9.77 14.55 -21.05
N GLN A 126 8.70 14.50 -20.25
CA GLN A 126 7.86 15.64 -19.87
C GLN A 126 8.33 16.31 -18.57
N PHE A 127 8.83 15.53 -17.61
CA PHE A 127 9.21 15.95 -16.27
C PHE A 127 10.74 15.96 -16.11
N ARG A 128 11.32 17.15 -16.29
CA ARG A 128 12.76 17.43 -16.13
C ARG A 128 13.07 18.08 -14.78
#